data_AF-A0A166T9C6-F1
#
_entry.id   AF-A0A166T9C6-F1
#
_cell.length_a   1.000
_cell.length_b   1.000
_cell.length_c   1.000
_cell.angle_alpha   90.00
_cell.angle_beta   90.00
_cell.angle_gamma   90.00
#
_symmetry.space_group_name_H-M   'P 1'
#
loop_
_entity.id
_entity.type
_entity.pdbx_description
1 polymer ?
#
loop_
_entity_poly.entity_id
_entity_poly.type
_entity_poly.pdbx_seq_one_letter_code
_entity_poly.pdbx_strand_id
1 'polypeptide(L)' 'FLPPYSPDFNPIKESFSCVKAWIRHHWQKVSEAEFPEIALYEASATVTGDKAKEWFHHSEY' A
#
# COMPACT_ATOMS: atom_id res chain seq x y z
N PHE A 1 -14.73 -0.31 -18.32
CA PHE A 1 -15.95 -0.12 -17.52
C PHE A 1 -15.81 -1.00 -16.29
N LEU A 2 -15.80 -0.45 -15.08
CA LEU A 2 -15.73 -1.25 -13.85
C LEU A 2 -17.16 -1.67 -13.48
N PRO A 3 -17.50 -2.98 -13.48
CA PRO A 3 -18.80 -3.41 -12.99
C PRO A 3 -18.92 -3.12 -11.49
N PRO A 4 -20.12 -2.79 -11.00
CA PRO A 4 -20.34 -2.48 -9.60
C PRO A 4 -19.96 -3.67 -8.71
N TYR A 5 -19.25 -3.39 -7.61
CA TYR A 5 -18.72 -4.38 -6.66
C TYR A 5 -17.73 -5.41 -7.25
N SER A 6 -16.69 -4.92 -7.93
CA SER A 6 -15.45 -5.67 -8.14
C SER A 6 -14.35 -5.20 -7.17
N PRO A 7 -14.51 -5.37 -5.84
CA PRO A 7 -13.49 -4.92 -4.91
C PRO A 7 -12.19 -5.69 -5.14
N ASP A 8 -12.22 -6.94 -5.60
CA ASP A 8 -11.04 -7.81 -5.72
C ASP A 8 -10.14 -7.49 -6.91
N PHE A 9 -10.65 -6.77 -7.92
CA PHE A 9 -9.88 -6.36 -9.11
C PHE A 9 -9.35 -4.92 -9.03
N ASN A 10 -9.26 -4.35 -7.82
CA ASN A 10 -8.72 -3.00 -7.65
C ASN A 10 -7.30 -3.04 -7.07
N PRO A 11 -6.26 -2.76 -7.86
CA PRO A 11 -4.86 -2.81 -7.42
C PRO A 11 -4.54 -1.80 -6.31
N ILE A 12 -5.44 -0.85 -6.01
CA ILE A 12 -5.33 0.02 -4.83
C ILE A 12 -5.37 -0.76 -3.51
N LYS A 13 -6.01 -1.93 -3.47
CA LYS A 13 -6.03 -2.77 -2.27
C LYS A 13 -4.62 -3.24 -1.91
N GLU A 14 -3.84 -3.64 -2.91
CA GLU A 14 -2.47 -4.10 -2.70
C GLU A 14 -1.54 -2.98 -2.27
N SER A 15 -1.73 -1.77 -2.80
CA SER A 15 -0.97 -0.60 -2.33
C SER A 15 -1.27 -0.28 -0.87
N PHE A 16 -2.54 -0.29 -0.45
CA PHE A 16 -2.90 -0.11 0.96
C PHE A 16 -2.36 -1.24 1.85
N SER A 17 -2.39 -2.49 1.37
CA SER A 17 -1.81 -3.64 2.10
C SER A 17 -0.30 -3.48 2.29
N CYS A 18 0.43 -3.05 1.25
CA CYS A 18 1.87 -2.77 1.31
C CYS A 18 2.22 -1.71 2.36
N VAL A 19 1.51 -0.57 2.35
CA VAL A 19 1.71 0.52 3.32
C VAL A 19 1.42 0.04 4.74
N LYS A 20 0.30 -0.66 4.96
CA LYS A 20 -0.06 -1.21 6.28
C LYS A 20 0.97 -2.23 6.78
N ALA A 21 1.51 -3.07 5.89
CA ALA A 21 2.53 -4.06 6.25
C ALA A 21 3.81 -3.38 6.74
N TRP A 22 4.25 -2.32 6.05
CA TRP A 22 5.42 -1.54 6.48
C TRP A 22 5.19 -0.90 7.85
N ILE A 23 4.03 -0.25 8.07
CA ILE A 23 3.70 0.39 9.35
C ILE A 23 3.70 -0.63 10.49
N ARG A 24 3.13 -1.83 10.27
CA ARG A 24 3.13 -2.91 11.27
C ARG A 24 4.54 -3.40 11.60
N HIS A 25 5.41 -3.49 10.61
CA HIS A 25 6.80 -3.88 10.83
C HIS A 25 7.59 -2.83 11.62
N HIS A 26 7.27 -1.55 11.43
CA HIS A 26 7.95 -0.42 12.07
C HIS A 26 7.13 0.24 13.18
N TRP A 27 6.21 -0.51 13.81
CA TRP A 27 5.19 0.06 14.69
C TRP A 27 5.76 0.88 15.86
N GLN A 28 6.92 0.49 16.41
CA GLN A 28 7.62 1.23 17.47
C GLN A 28 8.06 2.61 16.98
N LYS A 29 8.72 2.67 15.82
CA LYS A 29 9.12 3.92 15.17
C LYS A 29 7.92 4.84 14.95
N VAL A 30 6.80 4.28 14.46
CA VAL A 30 5.59 5.07 14.20
C VAL A 30 4.94 5.56 15.49
N SER A 31 4.90 4.72 16.53
CA SER A 31 4.26 5.04 17.81
C SER A 31 5.03 6.06 18.65
N GLU A 32 6.35 6.16 18.46
CA GLU A 32 7.24 7.05 19.20
C GLU A 32 7.65 8.29 18.38
N ALA A 33 7.24 8.37 17.12
CA ALA A 33 7.57 9.50 16.25
C ALA A 33 6.88 10.79 16.71
N GLU A 34 7.67 11.86 16.85
CA GLU A 34 7.15 13.22 17.02
C GLU A 34 6.32 13.66 15.81
N PHE A 35 6.70 13.18 14.61
CA PHE A 35 6.07 13.47 13.32
C PHE A 35 5.72 12.17 12.57
N PRO A 36 4.60 11.50 12.92
CA PRO A 36 4.22 10.20 12.34
C PRO A 36 3.94 10.25 10.83
N GLU A 37 3.66 11.43 10.27
CA GLU A 37 3.52 11.66 8.83
C GLU A 37 4.81 11.34 8.05
N ILE A 38 5.99 11.50 8.65
CA ILE A 38 7.26 11.10 8.02
C ILE A 38 7.27 9.60 7.77
N ALA A 39 6.83 8.82 8.75
CA ALA A 39 6.73 7.37 8.60
C ALA A 39 5.66 6.98 7.57
N LEU A 40 4.61 7.78 7.39
CA LEU A 40 3.64 7.58 6.31
C LEU A 40 4.25 7.81 4.93
N TYR A 41 5.10 8.84 4.76
CA TYR A 41 5.84 9.06 3.51
C TYR A 41 6.81 7.91 3.21
N GLU A 42 7.54 7.43 4.21
CA GLU A 42 8.43 6.27 4.08
C GLU A 42 7.66 4.99 3.73
N ALA A 43 6.53 4.73 4.40
CA ALA A 43 5.66 3.59 4.10
C ALA A 43 5.13 3.68 2.66
N SER A 44 4.72 4.87 2.23
CA SER A 44 4.23 5.13 0.87
C SER A 44 5.32 4.91 -0.17
N ALA A 45 6.57 5.27 0.13
CA ALA A 45 7.72 5.03 -0.76
C ALA A 45 8.00 3.53 -1.00
N THR A 46 7.45 2.62 -0.18
CA THR A 46 7.56 1.17 -0.43
C THR A 46 6.67 0.67 -1.56
N VAL A 47 5.72 1.50 -2.02
CA VAL A 47 4.89 1.25 -3.19
C VAL A 47 5.72 1.61 -4.44
N THR A 48 6.53 0.65 -4.90
CA THR A 48 7.39 0.85 -6.07
C THR A 48 6.64 0.65 -7.38
N GLY A 49 7.17 1.18 -8.47
CA GLY A 49 6.61 0.99 -9.80
C GLY A 49 6.55 -0.49 -10.21
N ASP A 50 7.51 -1.32 -9.80
CA ASP A 50 7.50 -2.75 -10.13
C ASP A 50 6.42 -3.50 -9.35
N LYS A 51 6.24 -3.21 -8.07
CA LYS A 51 5.10 -3.76 -7.31
C LYS A 51 3.77 -3.37 -7.94
N ALA A 52 3.63 -2.12 -8.38
CA ALA A 52 2.42 -1.66 -9.05
C ALA A 52 2.16 -2.47 -10.32
N LYS A 53 3.15 -2.65 -11.19
CA LYS A 53 3.02 -3.49 -12.41
C LYS A 53 2.55 -4.90 -12.10
N GLU A 54 3.15 -5.55 -11.11
CA GLU A 54 2.77 -6.90 -10.68
C GLU A 54 1.33 -6.95 -10.13
N TRP A 55 0.90 -5.95 -9.36
CA TRP A 55 -0.48 -5.91 -8.85
C TRP A 55 -1.50 -5.68 -9.96
N PHE A 56 -1.19 -4.86 -10.97
CA PHE A 56 -2.05 -4.72 -12.15
C PHE A 56 -2.16 -6.04 -12.91
N HIS A 57 -1.03 -6.72 -13.16
CA HIS A 57 -0.99 -8.03 -13.81
C HIS A 57 -1.81 -9.09 -13.05
N HIS A 58 -1.72 -9.11 -11.71
CA HIS A 58 -2.50 -10.04 -10.87
C HIS A 58 -3.97 -9.68 -10.72
N SER A 59 -4.36 -8.42 -10.92
CA SER A 59 -5.76 -7.96 -10.79
C SER A 59 -6.60 -8.19 -12.06
N GLU A 60 -6.17 -9.10 -12.95
CA GLU A 60 -6.79 -9.42 -14.24
C GLU A 60 -7.06 -8.18 -15.14
N TYR A 61 -6.21 -7.16 -15.04
CA TYR A 61 -6.31 -5.89 -15.78
C TYR A 61 -5.25 -5.75 -16.89
#